data_AF-A0A954R771-F1
#
_entry.id   AF-A0A954R771-F1
#
_cell.length_a   1.000
_cell.length_b   1.000
_cell.length_c   1.000
_cell.angle_alpha   90.00
_cell.angle_beta   90.00
_cell.angle_gamma   90.00
#
_symmetry.space_group_name_H-M   'P 1'
#
loop_
_entity.id
_entity.type
_entity.pdbx_description
1 polymer ?
#
loop_
_entity_poly.entity_id
_entity_poly.type
_entity_poly.pdbx_seq_one_letter_code
_entity_poly.pdbx_strand_id
1 'polypeptide(L)' 'MGTPPLNLSRRERQLIEALFRLNEASVAQVREAIDDPPSYSSVRAMLTELVRKEQVTYRQQGKRYLYRPV' A
#
# COMPACT_ATOMS: atom_id res chain seq x y z
N MET A 1 -4.93 -19.99 12.48
CA MET A 1 -4.86 -18.52 12.43
C MET A 1 -3.40 -18.12 12.38
N GLY A 2 -2.88 -17.75 11.21
CA GLY A 2 -1.46 -17.50 11.05
C GLY A 2 -1.20 -16.77 9.74
N THR A 3 -1.32 -15.46 9.74
CA THR A 3 -0.54 -14.60 8.86
C THR A 3 0.54 -13.99 9.74
N PRO A 4 1.84 -14.19 9.43
CA PRO A 4 2.92 -13.76 10.30
C PRO A 4 2.83 -12.24 10.50
N PRO A 5 3.16 -11.72 11.69
CA PRO A 5 3.30 -10.30 11.87
C PRO A 5 4.56 -9.90 11.11
N LEU A 6 4.41 -9.55 9.83
CA LEU A 6 5.39 -8.66 9.23
C LEU A 6 5.48 -7.47 10.19
N ASN A 7 6.69 -7.13 10.62
CA ASN A 7 7.00 -5.96 11.43
C ASN A 7 6.64 -4.67 10.66
N LEU A 8 5.35 -4.51 10.38
CA LEU A 8 4.78 -3.37 9.70
C LEU A 8 4.69 -2.28 10.75
N SER A 9 5.39 -1.19 10.50
CA SER A 9 5.17 0.04 11.25
C SER A 9 3.70 0.42 11.16
N ARG A 10 3.18 1.15 12.17
CA ARG A 10 1.76 1.57 12.19
C ARG A 10 1.28 2.15 10.85
N ARG A 11 2.16 2.90 10.17
CA ARG A 11 1.92 3.49 8.85
C ARG A 11 1.80 2.46 7.71
N GLU A 12 2.68 1.46 7.65
CA GLU A 12 2.57 0.41 6.63
C GLU A 12 1.26 -0.36 6.78
N ARG A 13 0.83 -0.62 8.03
CA ARG A 13 -0.46 -1.25 8.30
C ARG A 13 -1.62 -0.41 7.80
N GLN A 14 -1.61 0.91 8.00
CA GLN A 14 -2.66 1.80 7.48
C GLN A 14 -2.71 1.79 5.95
N LEU A 15 -1.56 1.80 5.27
CA LEU A 15 -1.51 1.67 3.81
C LEU A 15 -2.12 0.34 3.34
N ILE A 16 -1.74 -0.77 3.99
CA ILE A 16 -2.27 -2.09 3.66
C ILE A 16 -3.78 -2.14 3.93
N GLU A 17 -4.26 -1.64 5.08
CA GLU A 17 -5.70 -1.58 5.38
C GLU A 17 -6.48 -0.74 4.36
N ALA A 18 -5.91 0.38 3.90
CA ALA A 18 -6.51 1.19 2.84
C ALA A 18 -6.58 0.40 1.52
N LEU A 19 -5.49 -0.29 1.16
CA LEU A 19 -5.44 -1.16 -0.03
C LEU A 19 -6.41 -2.35 0.06
N PHE A 20 -6.52 -3.00 1.22
CA PHE A 20 -7.50 -4.08 1.46
C PHE A 20 -8.94 -3.59 1.36
N ARG A 21 -9.22 -2.38 1.86
CA ARG A 21 -10.55 -1.76 1.72
C ARG A 21 -10.88 -1.40 0.28
N LEU A 22 -9.89 -0.91 -0.48
CA LEU A 22 -10.09 -0.44 -1.85
C LEU A 22 -9.96 -1.56 -2.90
N ASN A 23 -9.46 -2.74 -2.53
CA ASN A 23 -8.99 -3.83 -3.42
C ASN A 23 -7.86 -3.41 -4.38
N GLU A 24 -8.02 -2.33 -5.12
CA GLU A 24 -7.02 -1.74 -6.01
C GLU A 24 -7.03 -0.21 -5.89
N ALA A 25 -5.85 0.38 -5.70
CA ALA A 25 -5.73 1.82 -5.53
C ALA A 25 -4.37 2.34 -6.00
N SER A 26 -4.34 3.52 -6.60
CA SER A 26 -3.10 4.23 -6.92
C SER A 26 -2.43 4.82 -5.67
N VAL A 27 -1.14 5.19 -5.76
CA VAL A 27 -0.42 5.87 -4.66
C VAL A 27 -1.20 7.08 -4.14
N ALA A 28 -1.82 7.85 -5.05
CA ALA A 28 -2.65 9.00 -4.69
C ALA A 28 -3.89 8.58 -3.90
N GLN A 29 -4.63 7.57 -4.36
CA GLN A 29 -5.83 7.07 -3.68
C GLN A 29 -5.51 6.43 -2.32
N VAL A 30 -4.43 5.65 -2.22
CA VAL A 30 -3.97 5.10 -0.94
C VAL A 30 -3.63 6.22 0.03
N ARG A 31 -2.97 7.27 -0.47
CA ARG A 31 -2.66 8.47 0.31
C ARG A 31 -3.92 9.22 0.75
N GLU A 32 -4.94 9.33 -0.09
CA GLU A 32 -6.20 9.98 0.28
C GLU A 32 -7.05 9.14 1.25
N ALA A 33 -6.86 7.82 1.24
CA ALA A 33 -7.60 6.89 2.10
C ALA A 33 -6.99 6.73 3.52
N ILE A 34 -5.84 7.34 3.80
CA ILE A 34 -5.20 7.32 5.11
C ILE A 34 -5.28 8.71 5.76
N ASP A 35 -5.62 8.73 7.04
CA ASP A 35 -5.54 9.95 7.87
C ASP A 35 -4.08 10.30 8.18
N ASP A 36 -3.75 11.59 8.15
CA ASP A 36 -2.38 12.12 8.23
C ASP A 36 -1.42 11.51 7.18
N PRO A 37 -1.73 11.66 5.87
CA PRO A 37 -0.93 11.05 4.84
C PRO A 37 0.49 11.61 4.82
N PRO A 38 1.52 10.75 4.85
CA PRO A 38 2.87 11.19 4.64
C PRO A 38 3.05 11.68 3.19
N SER A 39 4.21 12.27 2.91
CA SER A 39 4.55 12.73 1.57
C SER A 39 4.41 11.61 0.54
N TYR A 40 4.03 11.96 -0.69
CA TYR A 40 3.87 11.00 -1.80
C TYR A 40 5.09 10.07 -1.97
N SER A 41 6.29 10.61 -1.81
CA SER A 41 7.55 9.86 -1.84
C SER A 41 7.64 8.80 -0.73
N SER A 42 7.17 9.11 0.47
CA SER A 42 7.15 8.19 1.60
C SER A 42 6.13 7.06 1.39
N VAL A 43 4.93 7.39 0.90
CA VAL A 43 3.90 6.38 0.54
C VAL A 43 4.46 5.46 -0.54
N ARG A 44 5.08 6.03 -1.59
CA ARG A 44 5.69 5.25 -2.67
C ARG A 44 6.83 4.35 -2.16
N ALA A 45 7.68 4.84 -1.27
CA ALA A 45 8.76 4.05 -0.67
C ALA A 45 8.20 2.89 0.16
N MET A 46 7.20 3.14 1.01
CA MET A 46 6.50 2.12 1.78
C MET A 46 5.85 1.07 0.88
N LEU A 47 5.09 1.48 -0.15
CA LEU A 47 4.51 0.55 -1.12
C LEU A 47 5.58 -0.28 -1.84
N THR A 48 6.70 0.32 -2.20
CA THR A 48 7.81 -0.40 -2.86
C THR A 48 8.42 -1.43 -1.91
N GLU A 49 8.56 -1.11 -0.64
CA GLU A 49 9.06 -2.05 0.36
C GLU A 49 8.06 -3.19 0.62
N LEU A 50 6.77 -2.90 0.68
CA LEU A 50 5.71 -3.90 0.77
C LEU A 50 5.67 -4.83 -0.44
N VAL A 51 5.97 -4.30 -1.63
CA VAL A 51 6.12 -5.10 -2.84
C VAL A 51 7.34 -6.00 -2.77
N ARG A 52 8.47 -5.51 -2.25
CA ARG A 52 9.66 -6.34 -2.00
C ARG A 52 9.40 -7.43 -0.96
N LYS A 53 8.54 -7.17 0.02
CA LYS A 53 8.08 -8.13 1.04
C LYS A 53 6.96 -9.06 0.54
N GLU A 54 6.61 -8.98 -0.75
CA GLU A 54 5.55 -9.77 -1.40
C GLU A 54 4.15 -9.63 -0.75
N GLN A 55 3.90 -8.51 -0.05
CA GLN A 55 2.61 -8.22 0.59
C GLN A 55 1.66 -7.43 -0.30
N VAL A 56 2.24 -6.63 -1.20
CA VAL A 56 1.52 -5.77 -2.12
C VAL A 56 2.07 -6.05 -3.51
N THR A 57 1.22 -6.00 -4.51
CA THR A 57 1.64 -6.00 -5.90
C THR A 57 1.11 -4.75 -6.57
N TYR A 58 1.72 -4.37 -7.68
CA TYR A 58 1.23 -3.27 -8.49
C TYR A 58 1.06 -3.73 -9.93
N ARG A 59 0.06 -3.17 -10.59
CA ARG A 59 -0.22 -3.37 -12.00
C ARG A 59 -0.33 -2.01 -12.66
N GLN A 60 0.33 -1.88 -13.80
CA GLN A 60 0.11 -0.73 -14.67
C GLN A 60 -1.18 -0.97 -15.48
N GLN A 61 -2.19 -0.12 -15.26
CA GLN A 61 -3.41 -0.08 -16.06
C GLN A 61 -3.38 1.22 -16.88
N GLY A 62 -2.87 1.11 -18.12
CA GLY A 62 -2.67 2.25 -19.01
C GLY A 62 -1.68 3.27 -18.45
N LYS A 63 -2.17 4.45 -18.08
CA LYS A 63 -1.37 5.56 -17.50
C LYS A 63 -1.32 5.54 -15.96
N ARG A 64 -2.03 4.62 -15.29
CA ARG A 64 -2.12 4.58 -13.83
C ARG A 64 -1.40 3.35 -13.28
N TYR A 65 -0.67 3.55 -12.19
CA TYR A 65 -0.13 2.47 -11.37
C TYR A 65 -1.12 2.16 -10.26
N LEU A 66 -1.70 0.96 -10.31
CA LEU A 66 -2.65 0.48 -9.31
C LEU A 66 -1.95 -0.53 -8.43
N TYR A 67 -1.98 -0.30 -7.13
CA TYR A 67 -1.46 -1.19 -6.09
C TYR A 67 -2.62 -2.00 -5.54
N ARG A 68 -2.37 -3.27 -5.26
CA ARG A 68 -3.34 -4.19 -4.65
C ARG A 68 -2.63 -5.11 -3.65
N PRO A 69 -3.28 -5.52 -2.56
CA PRO A 69 -2.71 -6.52 -1.67
C PRO A 69 -2.63 -7.88 -2.40
N VAL A 70 -1.65 -8.71 -2.00
CA VAL A 70 -1.46 -10.09 -2.50
C VAL A 70 -2.18 -11.09 -1.60
#